data_AF-A0A975SKQ6-F1
#
_entry.id   AF-A0A975SKQ6-F1
#
_cell.length_a   1.000
_cell.length_b   1.000
_cell.length_c   1.000
_cell.angle_alpha   90.00
_cell.angle_beta   90.00
_cell.angle_gamma   90.00
#
_symmetry.space_group_name_H-M   'P 1'
#
loop_
_entity.id
_entity.type
_entity.pdbx_description
1 polymer ?
#
loop_
_entity_poly.entity_id
_entity_poly.type
_entity_poly.pdbx_seq_one_letter_code
_entity_poly.pdbx_strand_id
1 'polypeptide(L)'
;MFKVTGSAYIEVDIHGNAEKQQISGSEFVLEADNWRNLGDGDRQYEVLFIYHGEEFEISFQATYLQGTVNCYELSAEGNVTIVEDDIDVEYIGSDEEDD
;
A
#
# COMPACT_ATOMS: atom_id res chain seq x y z
N MET A 1 -1.45 -13.62 2.08
CA MET A 1 -0.45 -12.64 2.49
C MET A 1 0.01 -11.89 1.25
N PHE A 2 0.16 -10.58 1.40
CA PHE A 2 0.61 -9.68 0.36
C PHE A 2 2.02 -9.21 0.70
N LYS A 3 2.80 -8.94 -0.34
CA LYS A 3 4.12 -8.35 -0.21
C LYS A 3 4.16 -7.07 -1.04
N VAL A 4 4.48 -5.97 -0.40
CA VAL A 4 4.71 -4.69 -1.06
C VAL A 4 6.16 -4.64 -1.53
N THR A 5 6.36 -4.24 -2.79
CA THR A 5 7.67 -4.12 -3.43
C THR A 5 7.82 -2.74 -4.10
N GLY A 6 9.01 -2.45 -4.63
CA GLY A 6 9.30 -1.17 -5.23
C GLY A 6 9.59 -0.06 -4.23
N SER A 7 9.42 1.20 -4.65
CA SER A 7 9.63 2.36 -3.80
C SER A 7 8.84 3.58 -4.24
N ALA A 8 8.58 4.49 -3.29
CA ALA A 8 8.03 5.82 -3.56
C ALA A 8 9.06 6.90 -3.20
N TYR A 9 9.12 7.96 -4.01
CA TYR A 9 9.89 9.17 -3.75
C TYR A 9 8.94 10.30 -3.39
N ILE A 10 9.20 10.91 -2.24
CA ILE A 10 8.34 11.93 -1.65
C ILE A 10 9.13 13.21 -1.36
N GLU A 11 8.41 14.32 -1.30
CA GLU A 11 8.89 15.60 -0.78
C GLU A 11 8.10 15.94 0.49
N VAL A 12 8.80 16.12 1.61
CA VAL A 12 8.23 16.52 2.90
C VAL A 12 8.59 17.97 3.17
N ASP A 13 7.61 18.81 3.49
CA ASP A 13 7.89 20.19 3.95
C ASP A 13 8.23 20.17 5.44
N ILE A 14 9.50 20.40 5.77
CA ILE A 14 9.98 20.49 7.14
C ILE A 14 10.39 21.94 7.39
N HIS A 15 9.52 22.67 8.09
CA HIS A 15 9.71 24.09 8.41
C HIS A 15 9.98 24.97 7.17
N GLY A 16 9.28 24.73 6.05
CA GLY A 16 9.42 25.50 4.82
C GLY A 16 10.61 25.09 3.93
N ASN A 17 11.26 23.97 4.22
CA ASN A 17 12.24 23.35 3.32
C ASN A 17 11.69 21.99 2.85
N ALA A 18 11.63 21.80 1.53
CA ALA A 18 11.26 20.53 0.93
C ALA A 18 12.45 19.58 0.96
N GLU A 19 12.34 18.48 1.71
CA GLU A 19 13.31 17.39 1.74
C GLU A 19 12.81 16.19 0.94
N LYS A 20 13.69 15.60 0.13
CA LYS A 20 13.37 14.40 -0.65
C LYS A 20 13.71 13.15 0.14
N GLN A 21 12.76 12.23 0.21
CA GLN A 21 12.93 10.93 0.87
C GLN A 21 12.47 9.80 -0.05
N GLN A 22 13.15 8.66 0.04
CA GLN A 22 12.69 7.41 -0.54
C GLN A 22 12.05 6.56 0.55
N ILE A 23 10.90 5.96 0.24
CA ILE A 23 10.23 4.97 1.08
C ILE A 23 10.24 3.65 0.32
N SER A 24 10.82 2.62 0.94
CA SER A 24 10.78 1.26 0.39
C SER A 24 9.38 0.68 0.56
N GLY A 25 8.89 -0.08 -0.42
CA GLY A 25 7.62 -0.80 -0.31
C GLY A 25 7.53 -1.68 0.95
N SER A 26 8.67 -2.23 1.38
CA SER A 26 8.77 -3.03 2.61
C SER A 26 8.51 -2.26 3.91
N GLU A 27 8.50 -0.93 3.88
CA GLU A 27 8.23 -0.07 5.03
C GLU A 27 6.73 0.19 5.24
N PHE A 28 5.89 -0.13 4.25
CA PHE A 28 4.45 -0.05 4.40
C PHE A 28 3.94 -1.19 5.27
N VAL A 29 3.10 -0.84 6.25
CA VAL A 29 2.45 -1.79 7.13
C VAL A 29 1.04 -2.11 6.64
N LEU A 30 0.62 -3.36 6.78
CA LEU A 30 -0.76 -3.76 6.55
C LEU A 30 -1.62 -3.25 7.72
N GLU A 31 -2.48 -2.27 7.47
CA GLU A 31 -3.32 -1.67 8.50
C GLU A 31 -4.69 -2.35 8.58
N ALA A 32 -5.25 -2.72 7.42
CA ALA A 32 -6.54 -3.40 7.37
C ALA A 32 -6.59 -4.38 6.20
N ASP A 33 -7.31 -5.47 6.42
CA ASP A 33 -7.64 -6.43 5.38
C ASP A 33 -9.08 -6.94 5.55
N ASN A 34 -9.74 -7.20 4.44
CA ASN A 34 -11.11 -7.69 4.45
C ASN A 34 -11.46 -8.50 3.21
N TRP A 35 -12.35 -9.48 3.39
CA TRP A 35 -13.01 -10.16 2.28
C TRP A 35 -14.34 -9.50 1.95
N ARG A 36 -14.50 -9.12 0.68
CA ARG A 36 -15.73 -8.57 0.14
C ARG A 36 -16.39 -9.54 -0.83
N ASN A 37 -17.67 -9.84 -0.60
CA ASN A 37 -18.47 -10.60 -1.55
C ASN A 37 -18.94 -9.67 -2.67
N LEU A 38 -18.65 -10.03 -3.92
CA LEU A 38 -19.05 -9.25 -5.09
C LEU A 38 -20.39 -9.70 -5.70
N GLY A 39 -20.90 -10.86 -5.28
CA GLY A 39 -22.05 -11.53 -5.90
C GLY A 39 -21.62 -12.83 -6.58
N ASP A 40 -22.58 -13.71 -6.91
CA ASP A 40 -22.34 -14.93 -7.71
C ASP A 40 -21.26 -15.91 -7.19
N GLY A 41 -20.88 -15.80 -5.91
CA GLY A 41 -19.84 -16.61 -5.29
C GLY A 41 -18.43 -16.02 -5.40
N ASP A 42 -18.27 -14.89 -6.10
CA ASP A 42 -17.00 -14.18 -6.21
C ASP A 42 -16.65 -13.43 -4.92
N ARG A 43 -15.38 -13.54 -4.53
CA ARG A 43 -14.81 -12.85 -3.38
C ARG A 43 -13.58 -12.07 -3.82
N GLN A 44 -13.53 -10.82 -3.42
CA GLN A 44 -12.37 -9.96 -3.55
C GLN A 44 -11.76 -9.80 -2.16
N TYR A 45 -10.45 -9.99 -2.07
CA TYR A 45 -9.72 -9.59 -0.87
C TYR A 45 -9.21 -8.17 -1.08
N GLU A 46 -9.44 -7.31 -0.10
CA GLU A 46 -9.07 -5.89 -0.11
C GLU A 46 -8.09 -5.65 1.04
N VAL A 47 -7.00 -4.94 0.78
CA VAL A 47 -5.99 -4.56 1.79
C VAL A 47 -5.70 -3.08 1.73
N LEU A 48 -5.38 -2.51 2.89
CA LEU A 48 -4.92 -1.14 3.08
C LEU A 48 -3.51 -1.17 3.66
N PHE A 49 -2.58 -0.55 2.95
CA PHE A 49 -1.21 -0.36 3.37
C PHE A 49 -0.96 1.09 3.76
N ILE A 50 -0.22 1.31 4.84
CA ILE A 50 0.07 2.65 5.36
C ILE A 50 1.57 2.76 5.72
N TYR A 51 2.16 3.90 5.41
CA TYR A 51 3.43 4.37 5.96
C TYR A 51 3.16 5.60 6.83
N HIS A 52 3.61 5.56 8.09
CA HIS A 52 3.48 6.68 9.02
C HIS A 52 4.79 7.45 9.11
N GLY A 53 4.77 8.70 8.64
CA GLY A 53 5.77 9.71 8.97
C GLY A 53 5.44 10.40 10.30
N GLU A 54 6.32 11.29 10.78
CA GLU A 54 6.08 12.03 12.03
C GLU A 54 4.85 12.97 11.94
N GLU A 55 4.66 13.62 10.79
CA GLU A 55 3.59 14.61 10.55
C GLU A 55 2.80 14.36 9.25
N PHE A 56 2.94 13.17 8.67
CA PHE A 56 2.29 12.81 7.42
C PHE A 56 2.02 11.30 7.33
N GLU A 57 1.14 10.93 6.42
CA GLU A 57 0.80 9.56 6.11
C GLU A 57 0.80 9.35 4.60
N ILE A 58 1.26 8.17 4.18
CA ILE A 58 1.09 7.70 2.80
C ILE A 58 0.39 6.37 2.85
N SER A 59 -0.69 6.23 2.09
CA SER A 59 -1.47 5.00 2.07
C SER A 59 -1.87 4.61 0.66
N PHE A 60 -2.08 3.33 0.45
CA PHE A 60 -2.63 2.83 -0.81
C PHE A 60 -3.41 1.55 -0.54
N GLN A 61 -4.33 1.25 -1.46
CA GLN A 61 -5.12 0.03 -1.41
C GLN A 61 -4.59 -0.96 -2.44
N ALA A 62 -4.76 -2.26 -2.16
CA ALA A 62 -4.61 -3.29 -3.16
C ALA A 62 -5.72 -4.31 -3.03
N THR A 63 -6.03 -4.98 -4.13
CA THR A 63 -7.06 -6.03 -4.14
C THR A 63 -6.60 -7.26 -4.89
N TYR A 64 -7.07 -8.42 -4.44
CA TYR A 64 -6.89 -9.69 -5.12
C TYR A 64 -8.24 -10.28 -5.51
N LEU A 65 -8.41 -10.54 -6.79
CA LEU A 65 -9.61 -11.14 -7.35
C LEU A 65 -9.20 -12.10 -8.47
N GLN A 66 -9.60 -13.37 -8.34
CA GLN A 66 -9.40 -14.42 -9.36
C GLN A 66 -7.95 -14.52 -9.88
N GLY A 67 -6.96 -14.47 -8.99
CA GLY A 67 -5.54 -14.59 -9.37
C GLY A 67 -4.90 -13.29 -9.84
N THR A 68 -5.65 -12.19 -9.89
CA THR A 68 -5.15 -10.87 -10.32
C THR A 68 -5.03 -9.95 -9.11
N VAL A 69 -3.85 -9.35 -8.93
CA VAL A 69 -3.64 -8.26 -7.98
C VAL A 69 -3.81 -6.93 -8.71
N ASN A 70 -4.59 -6.02 -8.13
CA ASN A 70 -4.68 -4.63 -8.55
C ASN A 70 -4.15 -3.74 -7.44
N CYS A 71 -3.09 -3.00 -7.71
CA CYS A 71 -2.60 -1.93 -6.83
C CYS A 71 -3.24 -0.61 -7.26
N TYR A 72 -3.74 0.16 -6.29
CA TYR A 72 -4.29 1.49 -6.52
C TYR A 72 -3.24 2.56 -6.25
N GLU A 73 -3.45 3.75 -6.79
CA GLU A 73 -2.55 4.90 -6.64
C GLU A 73 -2.32 5.25 -5.16
N LEU A 74 -1.11 5.71 -4.85
CA LEU A 74 -0.77 6.19 -3.52
C LEU A 74 -1.53 7.49 -3.22
N SER A 75 -2.00 7.59 -1.98
CA SER A 75 -2.57 8.79 -1.39
C SER A 75 -1.62 9.32 -0.32
N ALA A 76 -1.57 10.65 -0.20
CA ALA A 76 -0.75 11.36 0.76
C ALA A 76 -1.64 12.27 1.62
N GLU A 77 -1.43 12.26 2.94
CA GLU A 77 -2.06 13.16 3.89
C GLU A 77 -0.99 13.87 4.74
N GLY A 78 -1.19 15.15 5.04
CA GLY A 78 -0.24 15.97 5.81
C GLY A 78 0.72 16.76 4.93
N ASN A 79 1.89 17.11 5.47
CA ASN A 79 2.90 17.97 4.82
C ASN A 79 3.82 17.17 3.87
N VAL A 80 3.24 16.36 2.99
CA VAL A 80 3.98 15.49 2.06
C VAL A 80 3.38 15.53 0.66
N THR A 81 4.23 15.37 -0.35
CA THR A 81 3.84 15.20 -1.75
C THR A 81 4.55 13.99 -2.34
N ILE A 82 3.80 13.13 -3.04
CA ILE A 82 4.38 12.02 -3.80
C ILE A 82 4.88 12.57 -5.13
N VAL A 83 6.18 12.40 -5.41
CA VAL A 83 6.83 12.93 -6.62
C VAL A 83 6.88 11.88 -7.72
N GLU A 84 7.18 10.64 -7.33
CA GLU A 84 7.29 9.48 -8.21
C GLU A 84 7.05 8.23 -7.36
N ASP A 85 6.39 7.21 -7.91
CA ASP A 85 6.27 5.91 -7.28
C ASP A 85 6.37 4.77 -8.30
N ASP A 86 6.94 3.65 -7.85
CA ASP A 86 7.01 2.36 -8.54
C ASP A 86 6.56 1.27 -7.56
N ILE A 87 5.54 1.56 -6.74
CA ILE A 87 5.05 0.61 -5.75
C ILE A 87 4.21 -0.45 -6.45
N ASP A 88 4.53 -1.71 -6.16
CA ASP A 88 3.77 -2.87 -6.65
C ASP A 88 3.49 -3.84 -5.50
N VAL A 89 2.50 -4.70 -5.71
CA VAL A 89 2.01 -5.62 -4.71
C VAL A 89 1.91 -7.02 -5.28
N GLU A 90 2.61 -7.95 -4.63
CA GLU A 90 2.58 -9.37 -4.98
C GLU A 90 1.68 -10.13 -3.99
N TYR A 91 0.77 -10.96 -4.51
CA TYR A 91 0.08 -11.95 -3.69
C TYR A 91 0.96 -13.20 -3.57
N ILE A 92 1.46 -13.46 -2.35
CA ILE A 92 2.39 -14.58 -2.08
C ILE A 92 1.69 -15.80 -1.47
N GLY A 93 0.37 -15.87 -1.57
CA GLY A 93 -0.44 -16.96 -1.00
C GLY A 93 -0.93 -16.64 0.41
N SER A 94 -2.02 -17.28 0.82
CA SER A 94 -2.46 -17.28 2.23
C SER A 94 -1.49 -18.10 3.05
N ASP A 95 -1.22 -17.68 4.28
CA ASP A 95 -0.65 -18.55 5.31
C ASP A 95 -1.76 -19.55 5.69
N GLU A 96 -2.11 -20.42 4.75
CA GLU A 96 -2.78 -21.68 5.04
C GLU A 96 -1.64 -22.64 5.37
N GLU A 97 -1.19 -22.61 6.62
CA GLU A 97 -0.61 -23.83 7.19
C GLU A 97 -1.70 -24.91 7.07
N ASP A 98 -1.51 -25.78 6.08
CA ASP A 98 -1.64 -27.24 6.14
C ASP A 98 -2.28 -27.77 7.45
N ASP A 99 -3.49 -28.36 7.32
CA ASP A 99 -4.10 -29.44 8.13
C ASP A 99 -3.92 -29.47 9.67
#